data_AF-A0A1V5GRU2-F1
#
_entry.id   AF-A0A1V5GRU2-F1
#
_cell.length_a   1.000
_cell.length_b   1.000
_cell.length_c   1.000
_cell.angle_alpha   90.00
_cell.angle_beta   90.00
_cell.angle_gamma   90.00
#
_symmetry.space_group_name_H-M   'P 1'
#
loop_
_entity.id
_entity.type
_entity.pdbx_description
1 polymer ?
#
loop_
_entity_poly.entity_id
_entity_poly.type
_entity_poly.pdbx_seq_one_letter_code
_entity_poly.pdbx_strand_id
1 'polypeptide(L)'
;MCLYIVLFMIIGIAGGISEATSGGGDIFLGILMLIIMVGSLGLVIPSLALCIRRLHDIGKSGMFYLISFVPYVGSIILLIFYAMPSVGANEYGPAADPNTGNRF
;
A
#
# COMPACT_ATOMS: atom_id res chain seq x y z
N MET A 1 -1.47 -0.49 3.38
CA MET A 1 -2.13 -1.47 2.50
C MET A 1 -1.11 -2.28 1.70
N CYS A 2 -0.31 -1.72 0.78
CA CYS A 2 0.79 -2.46 0.11
C CYS A 2 1.77 -3.15 1.07
N LEU A 3 2.29 -2.44 2.08
CA LEU A 3 3.23 -3.04 3.05
C LEU A 3 2.63 -4.25 3.77
N TYR A 4 1.33 -4.19 4.09
CA TYR A 4 0.61 -5.30 4.73
C TYR A 4 0.42 -6.48 3.77
N ILE A 5 0.10 -6.23 2.49
CA ILE A 5 0.02 -7.27 1.46
C ILE A 5 1.39 -7.94 1.27
N VAL A 6 2.48 -7.17 1.22
CA VAL A 6 3.84 -7.69 1.09
C VAL A 6 4.27 -8.47 2.34
N LEU A 7 3.94 -7.99 3.55
CA LEU A 7 4.19 -8.72 4.79
C LEU A 7 3.41 -10.04 4.85
N PHE A 8 2.14 -10.04 4.46
CA PHE A 8 1.31 -11.23 4.40
C PHE A 8 1.85 -12.23 3.37
N MET A 9 2.39 -11.73 2.25
CA MET A 9 3.08 -12.55 1.25
C MET A 9 4.36 -13.18 1.82
N ILE A 10 5.19 -12.44 2.55
CA ILE A 10 6.41 -12.96 3.18
C ILE A 10 6.09 -14.05 4.21
N ILE A 11 5.07 -13.84 5.04
CA ILE A 11 4.62 -14.82 6.04
C ILE A 11 4.06 -16.07 5.37
N GLY A 12 3.25 -15.92 4.32
CA GLY A 12 2.71 -17.05 3.55
C GLY A 12 3.79 -17.88 2.87
N ILE A 13 4.84 -17.23 2.32
CA ILE A 13 6.01 -17.91 1.75
C ILE A 13 6.78 -18.68 2.84
N ALA A 14 7.07 -18.04 3.98
CA ALA A 14 7.80 -18.67 5.08
C ALA A 14 7.03 -19.86 5.69
N GLY A 15 5.70 -19.72 5.83
CA GLY A 15 4.82 -20.81 6.26
C GLY A 15 4.80 -21.97 5.29
N GLY A 16 4.62 -21.70 3.99
CA GLY A 16 4.64 -22.75 2.95
C GLY A 16 5.98 -23.48 2.85
N ILE A 17 7.12 -22.79 3.01
CA ILE A 17 8.45 -23.42 3.05
C ILE A 17 8.61 -24.32 4.29
N SER A 18 8.05 -23.90 5.44
CA SER A 18 8.12 -24.65 6.69
C SER A 18 7.29 -25.95 6.63
N GLU A 19 6.10 -25.90 6.03
CA GLU A 19 5.25 -27.07 5.81
C GLU A 19 5.83 -28.05 4.77
N ALA A 20 6.45 -27.52 3.71
CA ALA A 20 7.15 -28.35 2.72
C ALA A 20 8.34 -29.13 3.32
N THR A 21 8.92 -28.63 4.42
CA THR A 21 10.08 -29.25 5.09
C THR A 21 9.66 -30.22 6.20
N SER A 22 8.50 -30.00 6.85
CA SER A 22 8.05 -30.80 8.01
C SER A 22 7.34 -32.11 7.63
N GLY A 23 7.05 -32.36 6.34
CA GLY A 23 6.47 -33.61 5.85
C GLY A 23 5.02 -33.88 6.30
N GLY A 24 4.42 -32.97 7.08
CA GLY A 24 3.04 -33.05 7.57
C GLY A 24 2.06 -32.16 6.81
N GLY A 25 2.40 -31.75 5.59
CA GLY A 25 1.63 -30.75 4.83
C GLY A 25 0.31 -31.30 4.27
N ASP A 26 -0.80 -30.76 4.76
CA ASP A 26 -2.10 -30.90 4.09
C ASP A 26 -1.99 -30.32 2.67
N ILE A 27 -1.95 -31.19 1.66
CA ILE A 27 -1.77 -30.82 0.24
C ILE A 27 -2.79 -29.76 -0.20
N PHE A 28 -3.99 -29.81 0.36
CA PHE A 28 -5.05 -28.83 0.10
C PHE A 28 -4.71 -27.41 0.56
N LEU A 29 -4.13 -27.27 1.76
CA LEU A 29 -3.72 -25.96 2.30
C LEU A 29 -2.53 -25.39 1.53
N GLY A 30 -1.57 -26.25 1.13
CA GLY A 30 -0.42 -25.84 0.33
C GLY A 30 -0.82 -25.29 -1.05
N ILE A 31 -1.74 -25.96 -1.76
CA ILE A 31 -2.24 -25.50 -3.06
C ILE A 31 -3.05 -24.20 -2.91
N LEU A 32 -3.89 -24.09 -1.87
CA LEU A 32 -4.64 -22.87 -1.60
C LEU A 32 -3.73 -21.66 -1.36
N MET A 33 -2.68 -21.85 -0.55
CA MET A 33 -1.67 -20.81 -0.29
C MET A 33 -0.92 -20.41 -1.56
N LEU A 34 -0.57 -21.38 -2.42
CA LEU A 34 0.08 -21.11 -3.71
C LEU A 34 -0.80 -20.23 -4.62
N ILE A 35 -2.09 -20.57 -4.76
CA ILE A 35 -3.03 -19.83 -5.61
C ILE A 35 -3.20 -18.39 -5.13
N ILE A 36 -3.38 -18.20 -3.80
CA ILE A 36 -3.51 -16.87 -3.21
C ILE A 36 -2.23 -16.05 -3.42
N MET A 37 -1.07 -16.68 -3.25
CA MET A 37 0.23 -16.01 -3.42
C MET A 37 0.44 -15.55 -4.86
N VAL A 38 0.16 -16.42 -5.85
CA VAL A 38 0.24 -16.08 -7.27
C VAL A 38 -0.77 -14.98 -7.65
N GLY A 39 -2.01 -15.07 -7.17
CA GLY A 39 -3.03 -14.04 -7.42
C GLY A 39 -2.67 -12.68 -6.82
N SER A 40 -2.04 -12.67 -5.64
CA SER A 40 -1.67 -11.44 -4.93
C SER A 40 -0.58 -10.63 -5.64
N LEU A 41 0.31 -11.28 -6.40
CA LEU A 41 1.36 -10.60 -7.20
C LEU A 41 0.79 -9.60 -8.20
N GLY A 42 -0.34 -9.94 -8.83
CA GLY A 42 -1.02 -9.05 -9.77
C GLY A 42 -1.55 -7.77 -9.13
N LEU A 43 -1.77 -7.77 -7.81
CA LEU A 43 -2.28 -6.62 -7.06
C LEU A 43 -1.17 -5.70 -6.53
N VAL A 44 0.09 -6.17 -6.49
CA VAL A 44 1.23 -5.36 -5.99
C VAL A 44 1.50 -4.16 -6.89
N ILE A 45 1.50 -4.36 -8.21
CA ILE A 45 1.77 -3.30 -9.18
C ILE A 45 0.71 -2.17 -9.14
N PRO A 46 -0.60 -2.44 -9.26
CA PRO A 46 -1.61 -1.37 -9.24
C PRO A 46 -1.68 -0.67 -7.88
N SER A 47 -1.49 -1.40 -6.78
CA SER A 47 -1.50 -0.79 -5.44
C SER A 47 -0.31 0.17 -5.22
N LEU A 48 0.88 -0.21 -5.69
CA LEU A 48 2.06 0.66 -5.68
C LEU A 48 1.84 1.90 -6.57
N ALA A 49 1.33 1.69 -7.78
CA ALA A 49 1.07 2.77 -8.74
C ALA A 49 0.09 3.82 -8.20
N LEU A 50 -0.98 3.40 -7.52
CA LEU A 50 -1.93 4.31 -6.87
C LEU A 50 -1.29 5.12 -5.74
N CYS A 51 -0.43 4.51 -4.92
CA CYS A 51 0.26 5.21 -3.84
C CYS A 51 1.23 6.28 -4.39
N ILE A 52 2.00 5.94 -5.43
CA ILE A 52 2.92 6.88 -6.08
C ILE A 52 2.15 8.01 -6.74
N ARG A 53 1.02 7.72 -7.40
CA ARG A 53 0.14 8.74 -8.00
C ARG A 53 -0.38 9.71 -6.94
N ARG A 54 -0.92 9.21 -5.83
CA ARG A 54 -1.38 10.06 -4.72
C ARG A 54 -0.29 10.93 -4.12
N LEU A 55 0.93 10.42 -4.06
CA LEU A 55 2.08 11.17 -3.56
C LEU A 55 2.49 12.27 -4.54
N HIS A 56 2.43 11.99 -5.84
CA HIS A 56 2.57 12.99 -6.89
C HIS A 56 1.44 14.03 -6.88
N ASP A 57 0.19 13.65 -6.59
CA ASP A 57 -0.97 14.55 -6.54
C ASP A 57 -0.83 15.62 -5.43
N ILE A 58 -0.03 15.37 -4.39
CA ILE A 58 0.30 16.33 -3.32
C ILE A 58 1.65 17.05 -3.54
N GLY A 59 2.21 16.96 -4.76
CA GLY A 59 3.47 17.59 -5.14
C GLY A 59 4.70 16.99 -4.44
N LYS A 60 4.64 15.74 -3.97
CA LYS A 60 5.78 15.04 -3.35
C LYS A 60 6.31 13.97 -4.29
N SER A 61 7.64 13.81 -4.34
CA SER A 61 8.28 12.79 -5.16
C SER A 61 7.85 11.38 -4.75
N GLY A 62 7.66 10.47 -5.72
CA GLY A 62 7.42 9.04 -5.47
C GLY A 62 8.44 8.36 -4.56
N MET A 63 9.63 8.94 -4.40
CA MET A 63 10.68 8.47 -3.47
C MET A 63 10.24 8.49 -2.00
N PHE A 64 9.27 9.33 -1.61
CA PHE A 64 8.73 9.33 -0.25
C PHE A 64 8.00 8.04 0.11
N TYR A 65 7.62 7.24 -0.90
CA TYR A 65 7.06 5.91 -0.68
C TYR A 65 8.07 4.94 -0.03
N LEU A 66 9.37 5.15 -0.24
CA LEU A 66 10.43 4.35 0.40
C LEU A 66 10.43 4.50 1.92
N ILE A 67 9.86 5.57 2.47
CA ILE A 67 9.69 5.72 3.92
C ILE A 67 8.75 4.64 4.47
N SER A 68 7.83 4.09 3.65
CA SER A 68 6.95 3.00 4.08
C SER A 68 7.69 1.72 4.46
N PHE A 69 8.96 1.55 4.05
CA PHE A 69 9.81 0.44 4.49
C PHE A 69 10.17 0.51 5.98
N VAL A 70 10.03 1.68 6.62
CA VAL A 70 10.16 1.83 8.07
C VAL A 70 8.77 1.63 8.69
N PRO A 71 8.49 0.47 9.32
CA PRO A 71 7.20 0.22 9.93
C PRO A 71 6.93 1.22 11.08
N TYR A 72 5.65 1.48 11.36
CA TYR A 72 5.15 2.51 12.28
C TYR A 72 5.39 3.95 11.82
N VAL A 73 6.65 4.40 11.73
CA VAL A 73 6.95 5.81 11.42
C VAL A 73 6.57 6.14 9.98
N GLY A 74 6.92 5.27 9.02
CA GLY A 74 6.57 5.46 7.62
C GLY A 74 5.08 5.38 7.33
N SER A 75 4.37 4.51 8.04
CA SER A 75 2.91 4.43 7.92
C SER A 75 2.23 5.70 8.44
N ILE A 76 2.71 6.29 9.53
CA ILE A 76 2.15 7.53 10.09
C ILE A 76 2.42 8.71 9.16
N ILE A 77 3.64 8.85 8.65
CA ILE A 77 4.00 9.92 7.71
C ILE A 77 3.17 9.82 6.42
N LEU A 78 2.98 8.61 5.88
CA LEU A 78 2.12 8.41 4.71
C LEU A 78 0.65 8.67 5.00
N LEU A 79 0.17 8.38 6.21
CA LEU A 79 -1.19 8.72 6.63
C LEU A 79 -1.39 10.25 6.64
N ILE A 80 -0.42 10.99 7.16
CA ILE A 80 -0.41 12.46 7.12
C ILE A 80 -0.37 12.95 5.66
N PHE A 81 0.44 12.34 4.81
CA PHE A 81 0.51 12.68 3.38
C PHE A 81 -0.80 12.39 2.64
N TYR A 82 -1.48 11.30 2.96
CA TYR A 82 -2.80 11.01 2.40
C TYR A 82 -3.91 11.89 2.97
N ALA A 83 -3.74 12.45 4.16
CA ALA A 83 -4.67 13.41 4.75
C ALA A 83 -4.45 14.86 4.26
N MET A 84 -3.33 15.14 3.60
CA MET A 84 -3.07 16.46 3.03
C MET A 84 -3.92 16.72 1.77
N PRO A 85 -4.37 17.96 1.56
CA PRO A 85 -5.05 18.35 0.33
C PRO A 85 -4.09 18.21 -0.86
N SER A 86 -4.64 17.87 -2.03
CA SER A 86 -3.91 17.91 -3.30
C SER A 86 -3.40 19.32 -3.58
N VAL A 87 -2.22 19.43 -4.18
CA VAL A 87 -1.63 20.74 -4.51
C VAL A 87 -2.26 21.23 -5.81
N GLY A 88 -3.07 22.29 -5.71
CA GLY A 88 -3.73 22.93 -6.86
C GLY A 88 -5.26 22.87 -6.78
N ALA A 89 -5.92 23.81 -7.46
CA ALA A 89 -7.37 23.76 -7.64
C ALA A 89 -7.72 22.52 -8.48
N ASN A 90 -8.66 21.70 -8.00
CA ASN A 90 -9.19 20.62 -8.83
C ASN A 90 -10.27 21.21 -9.76
N GLU A 91 -10.65 20.47 -10.80
CA GLU A 91 -11.70 20.89 -11.74
C GLU A 91 -13.08 21.13 -11.08
N TYR A 92 -13.24 20.69 -9.83
CA TYR A 92 -14.42 20.85 -8.99
C TYR A 92 -14.30 22.02 -7.99
N GLY A 93 -13.21 22.79 -8.03
CA GLY A 93 -12.98 23.96 -7.19
C GLY A 93 -11.60 23.97 -6.49
N PRO A 94 -11.11 25.15 -6.08
CA PRO A 94 -9.96 25.26 -5.20
C PRO A 94 -10.25 24.54 -3.87
N ALA A 95 -9.22 23.91 -3.29
CA ALA A 95 -9.32 23.41 -1.92
C ALA A 95 -9.76 24.57 -1.01
N ALA A 96 -10.82 24.34 -0.21
CA ALA A 96 -11.42 25.38 0.62
C ALA A 96 -10.35 26.08 1.46
N ASP A 97 -10.12 27.36 1.18
CA ASP A 97 -9.21 28.18 1.96
C ASP A 97 -9.97 28.68 3.20
N PRO A 98 -9.54 28.30 4.41
CA PRO A 98 -10.22 28.71 5.65
C PRO A 98 -10.23 30.23 5.86
N ASN A 99 -9.38 30.99 5.15
CA ASN A 99 -9.25 32.44 5.32
C ASN A 99 -10.05 33.27 4.31
N THR A 100 -10.58 32.68 3.24
CA THR A 100 -11.35 33.42 2.21
C THR A 100 -12.86 33.28 2.33
N GLY A 101 -13.36 32.52 3.32
CA GLY A 101 -14.80 32.41 3.60
C GLY A 101 -15.62 31.73 2.50
N ASN A 102 -14.99 31.32 1.38
CA ASN A 102 -15.68 30.64 0.30
C ASN A 102 -15.78 29.15 0.62
N ARG A 103 -16.97 28.75 1.09
CA ARG A 103 -17.29 27.38 1.53
C ARG A 103 -17.84 26.48 0.42
N PHE A 104 -17.80 26.92 -0.83
CA PHE A 104 -18.35 26.20 -1.98
C PHE A 104 -17.47 26.40 -3.21
#